data_AF-H9FFS8-F1
#
_entry.id   AF-H9FFS8-F1
#
_cell.length_a   1.000
_cell.length_b   1.000
_cell.length_c   1.000
_cell.angle_alpha   90.00
_cell.angle_beta   90.00
_cell.angle_gamma   90.00
#
_symmetry.space_group_name_H-M   'P 1'
#
loop_
_entity.id
_entity.type
_entity.pdbx_description
1 polymer ?
#
loop_
_entity_poly.entity_id
_entity_poly.type
_entity_poly.pdbx_seq_one_letter_code
_entity_poly.pdbx_strand_id
1 'polypeptide(L)'
;EQGLISRGYRYTLQKNNGESWELMDSAGNKLIAPAVCFVIPPTDPEALALADSLGSQYRSVQQKAAGSKRTLQQRYEVLKTENPGDASDLQGRQLLAGLDKVARDL
;
A
#
# COMPACT_ATOMS: atom_id res chain seq x y z
N GLU A 1 -1.57 -45.80 -7.72
CA GLU A 1 -2.68 -44.95 -8.20
C GLU A 1 -2.43 -43.52 -7.73
N GLN A 2 -2.50 -42.53 -8.62
CA GLN A 2 -2.46 -41.13 -8.19
C GLN A 2 -3.74 -40.85 -7.39
N GLY A 3 -3.60 -40.47 -6.12
CA GLY A 3 -4.74 -40.19 -5.25
C GLY A 3 -5.71 -39.19 -5.88
N LEU A 4 -7.02 -39.44 -5.77
CA LEU A 4 -8.04 -38.57 -6.35
C LEU A 4 -7.88 -37.14 -5.82
N ILE A 5 -7.52 -36.22 -6.71
CA ILE A 5 -7.59 -34.78 -6.45
C ILE A 5 -9.05 -34.31 -6.62
N SER A 6 -9.54 -33.50 -5.70
CA SER A 6 -10.92 -33.03 -5.70
C SER A 6 -10.99 -31.50 -5.82
N ARG A 7 -11.85 -31.00 -6.72
CA ARG A 7 -12.01 -29.56 -6.94
C ARG A 7 -12.50 -28.87 -5.66
N GLY A 8 -11.88 -27.75 -5.30
CA GLY A 8 -12.23 -26.97 -4.11
C GLY A 8 -11.58 -27.43 -2.81
N TYR A 9 -10.82 -28.53 -2.83
CA TYR A 9 -10.06 -28.98 -1.67
C TYR A 9 -8.71 -28.25 -1.56
N ARG A 10 -8.19 -28.17 -0.33
CA ARG A 10 -6.89 -27.57 -0.04
C ARG A 10 -5.83 -28.65 0.10
N TYR A 11 -4.65 -28.35 -0.43
CA TYR A 11 -3.48 -29.20 -0.40
C TYR A 11 -2.27 -28.34 -0.02
N THR A 12 -1.30 -28.95 0.66
CA THR A 12 -0.05 -28.28 1.03
C THR A 12 1.03 -28.62 0.00
N LEU A 13 1.55 -27.59 -0.67
CA LEU A 13 2.65 -27.72 -1.62
C LEU A 13 3.95 -28.05 -0.89
N GLN A 14 4.60 -29.16 -1.27
CA GLN A 14 5.87 -29.63 -0.70
C GLN A 14 7.05 -29.28 -1.63
N LYS A 15 6.90 -29.50 -2.95
CA LYS A 15 7.91 -29.12 -3.97
C LYS A 15 7.24 -28.69 -5.28
N ASN A 16 7.80 -27.69 -5.96
CA ASN A 16 7.24 -27.08 -7.17
C ASN A 16 8.13 -27.24 -8.43
N ASN A 17 8.66 -28.44 -8.67
CA ASN A 17 9.69 -28.69 -9.70
C ASN A 17 9.12 -28.87 -11.13
N GLY A 18 8.36 -27.91 -11.65
CA GLY A 18 7.87 -27.91 -13.03
C GLY A 18 6.37 -28.22 -13.17
N GLU A 19 6.01 -29.03 -14.18
CA GLU A 19 4.61 -29.28 -14.57
C GLU A 19 3.81 -30.12 -13.56
N SER A 20 4.50 -30.86 -12.69
CA SER A 20 3.90 -31.65 -11.62
C SER A 20 4.48 -31.24 -10.27
N TRP A 21 3.62 -31.14 -9.26
CA TRP A 21 3.99 -30.73 -7.91
C TRP A 21 3.87 -31.90 -6.93
N GLU A 22 4.76 -31.93 -5.95
CA GLU A 22 4.63 -32.81 -4.78
C GLU A 22 3.72 -32.10 -3.76
N LEU A 23 2.64 -32.75 -3.37
CA LEU A 23 1.60 -32.20 -2.50
C LEU A 23 1.31 -33.12 -1.32
N MET A 24 0.66 -32.56 -0.31
CA MET A 24 0.13 -33.27 0.83
C MET A 24 -1.34 -32.93 1.01
N ASP A 25 -2.20 -33.94 1.16
CA ASP A 25 -3.62 -33.74 1.47
C ASP A 25 -3.84 -33.43 2.96
N SER A 26 -5.09 -33.14 3.34
CA SER A 26 -5.44 -32.85 4.74
C SER A 26 -5.30 -34.05 5.70
N ALA A 27 -5.19 -35.26 5.17
CA ALA A 27 -4.97 -36.48 5.93
C ALA A 27 -3.47 -36.82 6.07
N GLY A 28 -2.58 -36.01 5.48
CA GLY A 28 -1.13 -36.20 5.52
C GLY A 28 -0.60 -37.13 4.42
N ASN A 29 -1.44 -37.58 3.48
CA ASN A 29 -0.99 -38.43 2.39
C ASN A 29 -0.25 -37.58 1.34
N LYS A 30 0.86 -38.12 0.85
CA LYS A 30 1.64 -37.50 -0.23
C LYS A 30 1.09 -37.92 -1.58
N LEU A 31 0.96 -36.96 -2.49
CA LEU A 31 0.56 -37.21 -3.86
C LEU A 31 1.33 -36.31 -4.84
N ILE A 32 1.36 -36.73 -6.09
CA ILE A 32 1.92 -35.95 -7.20
C ILE A 32 0.77 -35.66 -8.16
N ALA A 33 0.60 -34.39 -8.51
CA ALA A 33 -0.44 -33.96 -9.43
C ALA A 33 0.03 -32.79 -10.31
N PRO A 34 -0.58 -32.61 -11.50
CA PRO A 34 -0.24 -31.50 -12.38
C PRO A 34 -0.47 -30.14 -11.71
N ALA A 35 0.49 -29.23 -11.86
CA ALA A 35 0.45 -27.89 -11.27
C ALA A 35 -0.79 -27.08 -11.71
N VAL A 36 -1.22 -27.28 -12.96
CA VAL A 36 -2.41 -26.64 -13.57
C VAL A 36 -3.71 -26.90 -12.80
N CYS A 37 -3.79 -27.95 -11.97
CA CYS A 37 -4.96 -28.24 -11.16
C CYS A 37 -5.08 -27.35 -9.90
N PHE A 38 -4.06 -26.55 -9.59
CA PHE A 38 -3.96 -25.81 -8.34
C PHE A 38 -3.77 -24.32 -8.56
N VAL A 39 -4.28 -23.55 -7.60
CA VAL A 39 -4.01 -22.12 -7.46
C VAL A 39 -3.44 -21.93 -6.06
N ILE A 40 -2.29 -21.26 -5.95
CA ILE A 40 -1.78 -20.82 -4.65
C ILE A 40 -2.70 -19.68 -4.20
N PRO A 41 -3.48 -19.87 -3.11
CA PRO A 41 -4.46 -18.89 -2.71
C PRO A 41 -3.78 -17.58 -2.28
N PRO A 42 -4.48 -16.44 -2.40
CA PRO A 42 -3.94 -15.18 -1.93
C PRO A 42 -3.68 -15.22 -0.43
N THR A 43 -2.42 -15.04 -0.05
CA THR A 43 -1.91 -13.80 0.56
C THR A 43 -0.44 -13.76 0.18
N ASP A 44 -0.09 -12.96 -0.81
CA ASP A 44 1.29 -12.73 -1.19
C ASP A 44 1.94 -11.79 -0.15
N PRO A 45 2.93 -12.26 0.64
CA PRO A 45 3.56 -11.44 1.66
C PRO A 45 4.22 -10.17 1.09
N GLU A 46 4.73 -10.23 -0.15
CA GLU A 46 5.36 -9.09 -0.80
C GLU A 46 4.32 -8.02 -1.15
N ALA A 47 3.17 -8.45 -1.71
CA ALA A 47 2.06 -7.56 -1.99
C ALA A 47 1.51 -6.88 -0.72
N LEU A 48 1.44 -7.62 0.40
CA LEU A 48 1.04 -7.06 1.70
C LEU A 48 2.05 -6.02 2.21
N ALA A 49 3.34 -6.34 2.18
CA ALA A 49 4.39 -5.43 2.62
C ALA A 49 4.42 -4.14 1.76
N LEU A 50 4.17 -4.25 0.46
CA LEU A 50 4.05 -3.11 -0.44
C LEU A 50 2.85 -2.23 -0.07
N ALA A 51 1.68 -2.83 0.18
CA ALA A 51 0.48 -2.11 0.57
C ALA A 51 0.68 -1.35 1.90
N ASP A 52 1.30 -1.99 2.89
CA ASP A 52 1.62 -1.37 4.17
C ASP A 52 2.62 -0.22 4.03
N SER A 53 3.67 -0.42 3.23
CA SER A 53 4.65 0.61 2.90
C SER A 53 3.98 1.83 2.26
N LEU A 54 3.16 1.62 1.24
CA LEU A 54 2.42 2.69 0.57
C LEU A 54 1.49 3.44 1.54
N GLY A 55 0.74 2.70 2.38
CA GLY A 55 -0.12 3.30 3.39
C GLY A 55 0.66 4.14 4.42
N SER A 56 1.86 3.71 4.80
CA SER A 56 2.74 4.45 5.70
C SER A 56 3.29 5.74 5.05
N GLN A 57 3.71 5.66 3.79
CA GLN A 57 4.19 6.81 3.02
C GLN A 57 3.09 7.84 2.83
N TYR A 58 1.88 7.40 2.48
CA TYR A 58 0.71 8.26 2.34
C TYR A 58 0.42 9.05 3.62
N ARG A 59 0.35 8.36 4.77
CA ARG A 59 0.15 9.02 6.08
C ARG A 59 1.27 10.01 6.40
N SER A 60 2.52 9.67 6.10
CA SER A 60 3.66 10.56 6.32
C SER A 60 3.53 11.84 5.49
N VAL A 61 3.14 11.74 4.22
CA VAL A 61 2.94 12.90 3.34
C VAL A 61 1.78 13.76 3.83
N GLN A 62 0.64 13.17 4.19
CA GLN A 62 -0.48 13.92 4.78
C GLN A 62 -0.08 14.68 6.04
N GLN A 63 0.64 14.02 6.95
CA GLN A 63 1.11 14.66 8.19
C GLN A 63 2.07 15.82 7.91
N LYS A 64 3.01 15.65 6.99
CA LYS A 64 3.94 16.71 6.57
C LYS A 64 3.19 17.88 5.94
N ALA A 65 2.27 17.61 5.01
CA ALA A 65 1.47 18.65 4.37
C ALA A 65 0.65 19.46 5.39
N ALA A 66 -0.02 18.78 6.33
CA ALA A 66 -0.78 19.42 7.40
C ALA A 66 0.13 20.24 8.34
N GLY A 67 1.29 19.70 8.74
CA GLY A 67 2.26 20.40 9.58
C GLY A 67 2.84 21.64 8.90
N SER A 68 3.21 21.53 7.62
CA SER A 68 3.66 22.65 6.79
C SER A 68 2.58 23.71 6.66
N LYS A 69 1.32 23.32 6.43
CA LYS A 69 0.20 24.25 6.34
C LYS A 69 0.03 25.02 7.63
N ARG A 70 0.02 24.34 8.77
CA ARG A 70 -0.11 25.00 10.08
C ARG A 70 1.00 26.01 10.35
N THR A 71 2.24 25.62 10.08
CA THR A 71 3.42 26.49 10.28
C THR A 71 3.36 27.70 9.35
N LEU A 72 3.00 27.48 8.09
CA LEU A 72 2.88 28.55 7.11
C LEU A 72 1.74 29.51 7.44
N GLN A 73 0.58 29.00 7.87
CA GLN A 73 -0.55 29.81 8.32
C GLN A 73 -0.15 30.73 9.47
N GLN A 74 0.55 30.21 10.48
CA GLN A 74 1.03 31.03 11.61
C GLN A 74 1.95 32.17 11.16
N ARG A 75 2.93 31.87 10.29
CA ARG A 75 3.84 32.89 9.76
C ARG A 75 3.11 33.91 8.88
N TYR A 76 2.16 33.43 8.09
CA TYR A 76 1.34 34.26 7.22
C TYR A 76 0.52 35.27 8.01
N GLU A 77 -0.17 34.85 9.09
CA GLU A 77 -0.96 35.77 9.92
C GLU A 77 -0.08 36.86 10.56
N VAL A 78 1.13 36.53 11.01
CA VAL A 78 2.09 37.53 11.53
C VAL A 78 2.47 38.53 10.43
N LEU A 79 2.93 38.05 9.28
CA LEU A 79 3.36 38.91 8.17
C LEU A 79 2.25 39.80 7.63
N LYS A 80 1.03 39.27 7.56
CA LYS A 80 -0.16 40.01 7.13
C LYS A 80 -0.48 41.19 8.05
N THR A 81 -0.25 41.05 9.35
CA THR A 81 -0.44 42.15 10.31
C THR A 81 0.65 43.22 10.21
N GLU A 82 1.86 42.84 9.77
CA GLU A 82 3.00 43.76 9.65
C GLU A 82 3.01 44.54 8.32
N ASN A 83 2.70 43.87 7.19
CA ASN A 83 2.75 44.46 5.85
C ASN A 83 1.57 43.96 4.97
N PRO A 84 0.34 44.46 5.18
CA PRO A 84 -0.83 43.99 4.45
C PRO A 84 -0.75 44.34 2.95
N GLY A 85 -0.94 43.33 2.09
CA GLY A 85 -1.02 43.52 0.63
C GLY A 85 0.33 43.62 -0.10
N ASP A 86 1.44 43.34 0.57
CA ASP A 86 2.77 43.30 -0.05
C ASP A 86 3.00 42.00 -0.85
N ALA A 87 4.16 41.90 -1.51
CA ALA A 87 4.52 40.71 -2.30
C ALA A 87 4.62 39.44 -1.43
N SER A 88 4.99 39.59 -0.15
CA SER A 88 5.12 38.50 0.83
C SER A 88 3.75 37.93 1.22
N ASP A 89 2.74 38.78 1.41
CA ASP A 89 1.34 38.39 1.65
C ASP A 89 0.78 37.60 0.45
N LEU A 90 1.00 38.08 -0.78
CA LEU A 90 0.58 37.36 -1.98
C LEU A 90 1.25 35.98 -2.10
N GLN A 91 2.56 35.91 -1.86
CA GLN A 91 3.32 34.66 -1.88
C GLN A 91 2.82 33.69 -0.80
N GLY A 92 2.53 34.17 0.40
CA GLY A 92 1.99 33.37 1.49
C GLY A 92 0.63 32.73 1.14
N ARG A 93 -0.28 33.50 0.53
CA ARG A 93 -1.57 32.99 0.05
C ARG A 93 -1.40 31.91 -1.03
N GLN A 94 -0.50 32.13 -2.00
CA GLN A 94 -0.22 31.17 -3.06
C GLN A 94 0.35 29.85 -2.51
N LEU A 95 1.28 29.92 -1.56
CA LEU A 95 1.87 28.74 -0.92
C LEU A 95 0.82 27.95 -0.10
N LEU A 96 -0.07 28.65 0.62
CA LEU A 96 -1.19 28.02 1.34
C LEU A 96 -2.15 27.31 0.38
N ALA A 97 -2.51 27.95 -0.74
CA ALA A 97 -3.34 27.35 -1.77
C ALA A 97 -2.66 26.12 -2.42
N GLY A 98 -1.33 26.15 -2.58
CA GLY A 98 -0.54 25.02 -3.03
C GLY A 98 -0.61 23.82 -2.08
N LEU A 99 -0.51 24.05 -0.77
CA LEU A 99 -0.67 22.99 0.24
C LEU A 99 -2.11 22.45 0.29
N ASP A 100 -3.11 23.29 0.08
CA ASP A 100 -4.51 22.84 -0.06
C ASP A 100 -4.71 21.98 -1.32
N LYS A 101 -4.01 22.27 -2.41
CA LYS A 101 -4.01 21.41 -3.59
C LYS A 101 -3.38 20.05 -3.28
N VAL A 102 -2.21 20.02 -2.65
CA VAL A 102 -1.56 18.76 -2.25
C VAL A 102 -2.47 17.93 -1.34
N ALA A 103 -3.17 18.54 -0.39
CA ALA A 103 -4.11 17.83 0.47
C ALA A 103 -5.34 17.27 -0.25
N ARG A 104 -5.74 17.85 -1.39
CA ARG A 104 -6.84 17.34 -2.24
C ARG A 104 -6.39 16.26 -3.21
N ASP A 105 -5.14 16.34 -3.66
CA ASP A 105 -4.54 15.39 -4.60
C ASP A 105 -4.13 14.07 -3.91
N LEU A 106 -4.03 14.07 -2.58
CA LEU A 106 -3.86 12.90 -1.72
C LEU A 106 -5.22 12.31 -1.34
#